data_AF-A0A7S3C404-F1
#
_entry.id   AF-A0A7S3C404-F1
#
_cell.length_a   1.000
_cell.length_b   1.000
_cell.length_c   1.000
_cell.angle_alpha   90.00
_cell.angle_beta   90.00
_cell.angle_gamma   90.00
#
_symmetry.space_group_name_H-M   'P 1'
#
loop_
_entity.id
_entity.type
_entity.pdbx_description
1 polymer ?
#
loop_
_entity_poly.entity_id
_entity_poly.type
_entity_poly.pdbx_seq_one_letter_code
_entity_poly.pdbx_strand_id
1 'polypeptide(L)'
;DASQGARERVHFVHGNTGSQTDLEAAIRESGCQCVVNLAGCYAWWLADPSQFGAANVQATANILAAVKAAGVALVHVSTVLAYGRPVGATGSTLGLSEESAFREDASPGPTTS
;
A
#
# COMPACT_ATOMS: atom_id res chain seq x y z
N ASP A 1 24.22 10.78 -22.17
CA ASP A 1 22.96 11.12 -21.49
C ASP A 1 22.86 10.26 -20.23
N ALA A 2 22.76 10.88 -19.05
CA ALA A 2 22.68 10.17 -17.78
C ALA A 2 21.43 9.29 -17.65
N SER A 3 20.37 9.61 -18.40
CA SER A 3 19.11 8.83 -18.41
C SER A 3 19.29 7.45 -19.07
N GLN A 4 20.13 7.36 -20.10
CA GLN A 4 20.40 6.13 -20.84
C GLN A 4 21.19 5.13 -19.99
N GLY A 5 22.26 5.58 -19.32
CA GLY A 5 23.06 4.73 -18.43
C GLY A 5 22.35 4.34 -17.12
N ALA A 6 21.28 5.04 -16.74
CA ALA A 6 20.41 4.59 -15.65
C ALA A 6 19.52 3.41 -16.08
N ARG A 7 18.94 3.46 -17.29
CA ARG A 7 18.08 2.40 -17.83
C ARG A 7 18.81 1.08 -18.03
N GLU A 8 20.09 1.11 -18.42
CA GLU A 8 20.92 -0.08 -18.60
C GLU A 8 21.21 -0.83 -17.28
N ARG A 9 21.00 -0.20 -16.12
CA ARG A 9 21.16 -0.79 -14.79
C ARG A 9 19.85 -1.27 -14.17
N VAL A 10 18.74 -1.17 -14.90
CA VAL A 10 17.42 -1.62 -14.43
C VAL A 10 17.14 -3.00 -15.01
N HIS A 11 16.97 -3.98 -14.13
CA HIS A 11 16.49 -5.30 -14.49
C HIS A 11 14.97 -5.34 -14.30
N PHE A 12 14.25 -5.65 -15.37
CA PHE A 12 12.80 -5.81 -15.32
C PHE A 12 12.45 -7.26 -15.03
N VAL A 13 11.60 -7.46 -14.03
CA VAL A 13 11.02 -8.77 -13.69
C VAL A 13 9.51 -8.61 -13.72
N HIS A 14 8.83 -9.56 -14.35
CA HIS A 14 7.37 -9.53 -14.53
C HIS A 14 6.67 -10.37 -13.44
N GLY A 15 5.53 -9.88 -12.94
CA GLY A 15 4.71 -10.60 -11.97
C GLY A 15 3.41 -9.85 -11.65
N ASN A 16 2.48 -10.54 -10.99
CA ASN A 16 1.20 -9.98 -10.57
C ASN A 16 1.16 -9.79 -9.04
N THR A 17 0.87 -8.58 -8.58
CA THR A 17 0.75 -8.29 -7.14
C THR A 17 -0.43 -8.99 -6.47
N GLY A 18 -1.44 -9.43 -7.25
CA GLY A 18 -2.51 -10.30 -6.80
C GLY A 18 -2.09 -11.76 -6.55
N SER A 19 -0.86 -12.15 -6.91
CA SER A 19 -0.31 -13.51 -6.74
C SER A 19 0.92 -13.49 -5.84
N GLN A 20 0.82 -14.10 -4.65
CA GLN A 20 1.99 -14.26 -3.77
C GLN A 20 3.10 -15.08 -4.44
N THR A 21 2.74 -16.13 -5.19
CA THR A 21 3.71 -16.98 -5.89
C THR A 21 4.51 -16.21 -6.94
N ASP A 22 3.86 -15.30 -7.68
CA ASP A 22 4.54 -14.45 -8.67
C ASP A 22 5.53 -13.50 -7.98
N LEU A 23 5.14 -12.94 -6.84
CA LEU A 23 6.00 -12.05 -6.06
C LEU A 23 7.21 -12.78 -5.48
N GLU A 24 7.04 -13.99 -4.96
CA GLU A 24 8.15 -14.82 -4.49
C GLU A 24 9.11 -15.19 -5.63
N ALA A 25 8.57 -15.50 -6.82
CA ALA A 25 9.38 -15.74 -8.00
C ALA A 25 10.16 -14.48 -8.41
N ALA A 26 9.51 -13.32 -8.42
CA ALA A 26 10.14 -12.07 -8.79
C ALA A 26 11.25 -11.64 -7.82
N ILE A 27 11.03 -11.77 -6.51
CA ILE A 27 12.04 -11.48 -5.49
C ILE A 27 13.25 -12.39 -5.68
N ARG A 28 13.03 -13.69 -5.88
CA ARG A 28 14.12 -14.66 -6.12
C ARG A 28 14.90 -14.37 -7.39
N GLU A 29 14.21 -14.08 -8.49
CA GLU A 29 14.84 -13.78 -9.78
C GLU A 29 15.66 -12.49 -9.72
N SER A 30 15.13 -11.45 -9.07
CA SER A 30 15.84 -10.17 -8.92
C SER A 30 17.09 -10.26 -8.03
N GLY A 31 17.14 -11.23 -7.11
CA GLY A 31 18.20 -11.32 -6.09
C GLY A 31 18.25 -10.13 -5.13
N CYS A 32 17.16 -9.35 -5.03
CA CYS A 32 17.13 -8.15 -4.20
C CYS A 32 17.15 -8.49 -2.70
N GLN A 33 17.68 -7.57 -1.90
CA GLN A 33 17.71 -7.68 -0.43
C GLN A 33 16.64 -6.80 0.25
N CYS A 34 16.00 -5.93 -0.51
CA CYS A 34 14.95 -5.04 -0.06
C CYS A 34 13.93 -4.83 -1.17
N VAL A 35 12.65 -4.86 -0.80
CA VAL A 35 11.53 -4.50 -1.67
C VAL A 35 10.98 -3.15 -1.23
N VAL A 36 10.80 -2.25 -2.20
CA VAL A 36 10.09 -0.98 -1.99
C VAL A 36 8.72 -1.10 -2.64
N ASN A 37 7.66 -1.22 -1.83
CA ASN A 37 6.29 -1.29 -2.34
C ASN A 37 5.75 0.12 -2.63
N LEU A 38 5.67 0.45 -3.91
CA LEU A 38 5.05 1.67 -4.44
C LEU A 38 3.69 1.37 -5.12
N ALA A 39 3.22 0.13 -5.10
CA ALA A 39 1.93 -0.22 -5.65
C ALA A 39 0.83 0.34 -4.74
N GLY A 40 -0.09 1.11 -5.31
CA GLY A 40 -1.21 1.70 -4.60
C GLY A 40 -2.22 2.29 -5.58
N CYS A 41 -3.46 2.43 -5.12
CA CYS A 41 -4.55 3.03 -5.88
C CYS A 41 -5.20 4.13 -5.04
N TYR A 42 -5.04 5.39 -5.45
CA TYR A 42 -5.69 6.54 -4.81
C TYR A 42 -6.97 6.91 -5.57
N ALA A 43 -7.94 5.99 -5.59
CA ALA A 43 -9.23 6.19 -6.24
C ALA A 43 -10.28 5.24 -5.66
N TRP A 44 -10.71 5.45 -4.41
CA TRP A 44 -11.79 4.63 -3.82
C TRP A 44 -13.16 4.92 -4.44
N TRP A 45 -13.26 5.96 -5.28
CA TRP A 45 -14.45 6.34 -6.06
C TRP A 45 -14.48 5.70 -7.46
N LEU A 46 -13.66 4.68 -7.73
CA LEU A 46 -13.76 3.90 -8.96
C LEU A 46 -15.15 3.29 -9.12
N ALA A 47 -15.59 3.12 -10.37
CA ALA A 47 -16.86 2.47 -10.69
C ALA A 47 -16.95 1.04 -10.11
N ASP A 48 -15.81 0.34 -10.08
CA ASP A 48 -15.64 -0.91 -9.34
C ASP A 48 -14.79 -0.65 -8.08
N PRO A 49 -15.42 -0.59 -6.89
CA PRO A 49 -14.73 -0.29 -5.65
C PRO A 49 -13.81 -1.41 -5.17
N SER A 50 -13.93 -2.64 -5.71
CA SER A 50 -13.07 -3.76 -5.32
C SER A 50 -11.60 -3.55 -5.72
N GLN A 51 -11.35 -2.77 -6.78
CA GLN A 51 -10.00 -2.47 -7.27
C GLN A 51 -9.16 -1.73 -6.24
N PHE A 52 -9.78 -0.84 -5.45
CA PHE A 52 -9.10 -0.15 -4.36
C PHE A 52 -8.60 -1.14 -3.29
N GLY A 53 -9.45 -2.08 -2.89
CA GLY A 53 -9.09 -3.12 -1.93
C GLY A 53 -8.05 -4.09 -2.47
N ALA A 54 -8.18 -4.50 -3.75
CA ALA A 54 -7.23 -5.39 -4.40
C ALA A 54 -5.81 -4.78 -4.45
N ALA A 55 -5.70 -3.51 -4.87
CA ALA A 55 -4.41 -2.83 -5.03
C ALA A 55 -3.76 -2.43 -3.70
N ASN A 56 -4.54 -1.95 -2.72
CA ASN A 56 -3.97 -1.41 -1.48
C ASN A 56 -3.90 -2.43 -0.33
N VAL A 57 -4.84 -3.38 -0.27
CA VAL A 57 -4.94 -4.36 0.84
C VAL A 57 -4.42 -5.73 0.42
N GLN A 58 -5.05 -6.36 -0.57
CA GLN A 58 -4.69 -7.73 -0.95
C GLN A 58 -3.26 -7.81 -1.49
N ALA A 59 -2.88 -6.91 -2.40
CA ALA A 59 -1.53 -6.85 -2.93
C ALA A 59 -0.49 -6.60 -1.83
N THR A 60 -0.74 -5.67 -0.90
CA THR A 60 0.16 -5.40 0.22
C THR A 60 0.33 -6.64 1.12
N ALA A 61 -0.76 -7.37 1.40
CA ALA A 61 -0.70 -8.62 2.16
C ALA A 61 0.14 -9.69 1.45
N ASN A 62 -0.05 -9.85 0.13
CA ASN A 62 0.75 -10.77 -0.68
C ASN A 62 2.24 -10.39 -0.69
N ILE A 63 2.55 -9.10 -0.81
CA ILE A 63 3.94 -8.58 -0.75
C ILE A 63 4.55 -8.87 0.61
N LEU A 64 3.84 -8.58 1.71
CA LEU A 64 4.28 -8.88 3.08
C LEU A 64 4.57 -10.38 3.27
N ALA A 65 3.72 -11.25 2.73
CA ALA A 65 3.94 -12.69 2.79
C ALA A 65 5.19 -13.11 1.99
N ALA A 66 5.35 -12.60 0.76
CA ALA A 66 6.46 -12.94 -0.12
C ALA A 66 7.81 -12.45 0.44
N VAL A 67 7.90 -11.21 0.94
CA VAL A 67 9.14 -10.68 1.55
C VAL A 67 9.51 -11.45 2.81
N LYS A 68 8.51 -11.83 3.62
CA LYS A 68 8.71 -12.66 4.82
C LYS A 68 9.24 -14.05 4.45
N ALA A 69 8.67 -14.68 3.42
CA ALA A 69 9.13 -15.98 2.93
C ALA A 69 10.58 -15.92 2.38
N ALA A 70 10.94 -14.82 1.71
CA ALA A 70 12.28 -14.61 1.16
C ALA A 70 13.31 -14.12 2.20
N GLY A 71 12.88 -13.64 3.36
CA GLY A 71 13.79 -13.08 4.38
C GLY A 71 14.41 -11.74 4.01
N VAL A 72 13.71 -10.92 3.19
CA VAL A 72 14.19 -9.62 2.71
C VAL A 72 13.47 -8.46 3.41
N ALA A 73 14.08 -7.28 3.41
CA ALA A 73 13.50 -6.09 4.02
C ALA A 73 12.36 -5.51 3.16
N LEU A 74 11.37 -4.89 3.80
CA LEU A 74 10.27 -4.18 3.12
C LEU A 74 10.25 -2.71 3.54
N VAL A 75 10.22 -1.82 2.55
CA VAL A 75 9.78 -0.43 2.70
C VAL A 75 8.41 -0.31 2.06
N HIS A 76 7.38 -0.04 2.85
CA HIS A 76 6.04 0.21 2.35
C HIS A 76 5.76 1.71 2.31
N VAL A 77 5.34 2.20 1.14
CA VAL A 77 4.90 3.58 0.97
C VAL A 77 3.39 3.61 0.91
N SER A 78 2.78 4.37 1.81
CA SER A 78 1.35 4.64 1.85
C SER A 78 1.10 6.16 1.75
N THR A 79 -0.16 6.57 1.79
CA THR A 79 -0.57 7.97 1.90
C THR A 79 -0.84 8.35 3.35
N VAL A 80 -0.83 9.66 3.63
CA VAL A 80 -1.27 10.19 4.94
C VAL A 80 -2.73 9.88 5.24
N LEU A 81 -3.57 9.82 4.19
CA LEU A 81 -4.97 9.45 4.30
C LEU A 81 -5.13 7.94 4.42
N ALA A 82 -5.96 7.50 5.38
CA ALA A 82 -6.35 6.11 5.55
C ALA A 82 -7.82 5.93 5.19
N TYR A 83 -8.11 5.02 4.26
CA TYR A 83 -9.48 4.75 3.84
C TYR A 83 -10.27 3.95 4.89
N GLY A 84 -11.45 4.45 5.25
CA GLY A 84 -12.38 3.82 6.19
C GLY A 84 -12.41 4.50 7.56
N ARG A 85 -12.99 3.80 8.55
CA ARG A 85 -13.06 4.23 9.96
C ARG A 85 -12.55 3.09 10.84
N PRO A 86 -11.23 3.00 11.06
CA PRO A 86 -10.64 1.94 11.89
C PRO A 86 -11.25 1.94 13.30
N VAL A 87 -11.79 0.81 13.72
CA VAL A 87 -12.23 0.62 15.10
C VAL A 87 -10.98 0.31 15.92
N GLY A 88 -10.54 1.24 16.78
CA GLY A 88 -9.48 0.92 17.73
C GLY A 88 -8.47 2.02 18.07
N ALA A 89 -8.50 3.20 17.44
CA ALA A 89 -7.60 4.26 17.90
C ALA A 89 -8.03 4.88 19.25
N THR A 90 -9.28 4.68 19.69
CA THR A 90 -9.77 5.20 20.99
C THR A 90 -10.95 4.42 21.61
N GLY A 91 -11.27 3.19 21.17
CA GLY A 91 -12.44 2.48 21.71
C GLY A 91 -13.79 3.20 21.48
N SER A 92 -13.88 4.05 20.46
CA SER A 92 -15.11 4.76 20.10
C SER A 92 -15.80 4.12 18.90
N THR A 93 -17.10 3.84 19.03
CA THR A 93 -18.02 3.39 17.97
C THR A 93 -18.40 4.53 16.99
N LEU A 94 -17.78 5.70 17.11
CA LEU A 94 -17.99 6.89 16.27
C LEU A 94 -16.66 7.41 15.67
N GLY A 95 -15.97 6.55 14.93
CA GLY A 95 -15.35 6.88 13.65
C GLY A 95 -14.46 8.12 13.48
N LEU A 96 -13.38 8.26 14.25
CA LEU A 96 -12.19 9.04 13.85
C LEU A 96 -10.90 8.36 14.34
N SER A 97 -9.92 8.18 13.44
CA SER A 97 -8.53 7.82 13.80
C SER A 97 -7.51 8.25 12.76
N GLU A 98 -6.45 8.90 13.24
CA GLU A 98 -5.19 9.37 12.61
C GLU A 98 -5.22 10.15 11.29
N GLU A 99 -6.40 10.38 10.72
CA GLU A 99 -6.62 11.53 9.85
C GLU A 99 -7.42 12.64 10.52
N SER A 100 -6.92 13.02 11.67
CA SER A 100 -7.12 14.34 12.24
C SER A 100 -5.86 14.61 13.00
N ALA A 101 -5.03 15.56 12.59
CA ALA A 101 -4.29 16.26 13.62
C ALA A 101 -5.35 17.02 14.43
N PHE A 102 -5.74 16.42 15.54
CA PHE A 102 -6.80 16.87 16.45
C PHE A 102 -6.46 18.25 17.02
N ARG A 103 -7.49 19.09 17.19
CA ARG A 103 -7.43 20.38 17.86
C ARG A 103 -8.57 20.48 18.89
N GLU A 104 -8.30 21.04 20.07
CA GLU A 104 -9.26 21.18 21.19
C GLU A 104 -10.53 22.00 20.83
N ASP A 105 -10.51 22.71 19.71
CA ASP A 105 -11.57 23.59 19.23
C ASP A 105 -12.25 23.09 17.93
N ALA A 106 -11.98 21.86 17.49
CA ALA A 106 -12.48 21.38 16.21
C ALA A 106 -14.02 21.19 16.18
N SER A 107 -14.65 21.71 15.13
CA SER A 107 -16.09 21.52 14.88
C SER A 107 -16.39 20.12 14.32
N PRO A 108 -17.56 19.53 14.62
CA PRO A 108 -17.94 18.23 14.06
C PRO A 108 -17.96 18.25 12.52
N GLY A 109 -17.52 17.15 11.89
CA GLY A 109 -17.51 16.97 10.44
C GLY A 109 -18.92 17.00 9.79
N PRO A 110 -19.01 17.04 8.45
CA PRO A 110 -20.26 17.33 7.75
C PRO A 110 -21.35 16.30 8.06
N THR A 111 -22.54 16.80 8.40
CA THR A 111 -23.78 16.02 8.43
C THR A 111 -24.28 15.83 7.01
N THR A 112 -24.48 14.59 6.59
CA THR A 112 -25.13 14.27 5.31
C THR A 112 -26.61 14.67 5.38
N SER A 113 -27.03 15.55 4.46
CA SER A 113 -28.43 15.86 4.16
C SER A 113 -29.13 14.71 3.46
#